data_AF-A0A7Y3EHK0-F1
#
_entry.id   AF-A0A7Y3EHK0-F1
#
_cell.length_a   1.000
_cell.length_b   1.000
_cell.length_c   1.000
_cell.angle_alpha   90.00
_cell.angle_beta   90.00
_cell.angle_gamma   90.00
#
_symmetry.space_group_name_H-M   'P 1'
#
loop_
_entity.id
_entity.type
_entity.pdbx_description
1 polymer ?
#
loop_
_entity_poly.entity_id
_entity_poly.type
_entity_poly.pdbx_seq_one_letter_code
_entity_poly.pdbx_strand_id
1 'polypeptide(L)'
;MRILLIGEFSRLHNSLKEGLKELGHEVLLVSTQDGFKGFPTDLNYQPKFFNRKPMHWLAKAIYQITAVNLVQIESAWRFKRILPKLKDFDVVQLINENSIKTDPDWEIKLISKLAGQNKKLFLLSCGADYSSVKFGMDKGFRYSIMTP
;
A
#
# COMPACT_ATOMS: atom_id res chain seq x y z
N MET A 1 -8.61 9.69 18.95
CA MET A 1 -7.47 8.79 18.70
C MET A 1 -6.66 9.30 17.53
N ARG A 2 -5.39 8.88 17.44
CA ARG A 2 -4.53 9.11 16.27
C ARG A 2 -4.55 7.87 15.39
N ILE A 3 -5.06 8.02 14.15
CA ILE A 3 -5.28 6.93 13.21
C ILE A 3 -4.43 7.14 11.96
N LEU A 4 -3.69 6.12 11.57
CA LEU A 4 -2.87 6.09 10.36
C LEU A 4 -3.49 5.16 9.34
N LEU A 5 -3.81 5.68 8.16
CA LEU A 5 -4.33 4.92 7.03
C LEU A 5 -3.22 4.82 5.97
N ILE A 6 -2.84 3.59 5.58
CA ILE A 6 -1.81 3.33 4.57
C ILE A 6 -2.43 2.76 3.31
N GLY A 7 -2.20 3.44 2.19
CA GLY A 7 -2.73 3.09 0.87
C GLY A 7 -4.06 3.78 0.56
N GLU A 8 -4.43 3.80 -0.72
CA GLU A 8 -5.71 4.31 -1.21
C GLU A 8 -6.11 3.51 -2.45
N PHE A 9 -7.39 3.15 -2.51
CA PHE A 9 -8.01 2.42 -3.60
C PHE A 9 -9.52 2.65 -3.57
N SER A 10 -10.09 3.05 -4.71
CA SER A 10 -11.54 3.26 -4.87
C SER A 10 -12.18 4.21 -3.84
N ARG A 11 -11.41 5.19 -3.33
CA ARG A 11 -11.84 6.19 -2.33
C ARG A 11 -12.15 5.61 -0.95
N LEU A 12 -11.70 4.39 -0.68
CA LEU A 12 -12.03 3.68 0.55
C LEU A 12 -11.48 4.40 1.79
N HIS A 13 -10.18 4.67 1.82
CA HIS A 13 -9.54 5.32 2.96
C HIS A 13 -9.88 6.81 3.05
N ASN A 14 -10.12 7.49 1.93
CA ASN A 14 -10.64 8.86 1.94
C ASN A 14 -12.01 8.95 2.62
N SER A 15 -12.96 8.07 2.25
CA SER A 15 -14.30 8.07 2.84
C SER A 15 -14.25 7.70 4.33
N LEU A 16 -13.41 6.73 4.68
CA LEU A 16 -13.17 6.36 6.08
C LEU A 16 -12.57 7.52 6.88
N LYS A 17 -11.58 8.23 6.31
CA LYS A 17 -10.98 9.40 6.93
C LYS A 17 -12.00 10.49 7.20
N GLU A 18 -12.89 10.79 6.25
CA GLU A 18 -13.97 11.77 6.42
C GLU A 18 -14.83 11.41 7.65
N GLY A 19 -15.32 10.18 7.74
CA GLY A 19 -16.13 9.72 8.88
C GLY A 19 -15.38 9.71 10.21
N LEU A 20 -14.12 9.25 10.24
CA LEU A 20 -13.32 9.24 11.48
C LEU A 20 -13.01 10.66 11.98
N LYS A 21 -12.80 11.62 11.07
CA LYS A 21 -12.62 13.03 11.45
C LYS A 21 -13.89 13.63 12.04
N GLU A 22 -15.05 13.32 11.47
CA GLU A 22 -16.36 13.75 12.01
C GLU A 22 -16.57 13.22 13.44
N LEU A 23 -16.07 12.03 13.73
CA LEU A 23 -16.07 11.44 15.08
C LEU A 23 -14.98 11.99 16.02
N GLY A 24 -14.27 13.06 15.63
CA GLY A 24 -13.28 13.73 16.46
C GLY A 24 -11.93 13.00 16.57
N HIS A 25 -11.58 12.16 15.59
CA HIS A 25 -10.26 11.51 15.52
C HIS A 25 -9.27 12.31 14.67
N GLU A 26 -7.99 12.25 15.04
CA GLU A 26 -6.88 12.70 14.20
C GLU A 26 -6.56 11.58 13.21
N VAL A 27 -6.64 11.86 11.91
CA VAL A 27 -6.44 10.86 10.87
C VAL A 27 -5.40 11.34 9.86
N LEU A 28 -4.37 10.53 9.65
CA LEU A 28 -3.34 10.75 8.64
C LEU A 28 -3.45 9.68 7.54
N LEU A 29 -3.67 10.11 6.30
CA LEU A 29 -3.71 9.24 5.12
C LEU A 29 -2.42 9.35 4.31
N VAL A 30 -1.72 8.23 4.22
CA VAL A 30 -0.44 8.08 3.51
C VAL A 30 -0.63 7.12 2.35
N SER A 31 -0.45 7.58 1.13
CA SER A 31 -0.63 6.74 -0.07
C SER A 31 0.24 7.20 -1.23
N THR A 32 0.31 6.38 -2.28
CA THR A 32 0.82 6.78 -3.60
C THR A 32 -0.28 7.37 -4.49
N GLN A 33 -1.41 7.78 -3.90
CA GLN A 33 -2.71 7.93 -4.59
C GLN A 33 -3.18 6.57 -5.17
N ASP A 34 -4.25 6.58 -5.96
CA ASP A 34 -4.78 5.39 -6.61
C ASP A 34 -4.22 5.14 -8.02
N GLY A 35 -3.35 6.03 -8.52
CA GLY A 35 -2.75 5.94 -9.86
C GLY A 35 -3.74 6.11 -11.01
N PHE A 36 -5.00 6.42 -10.73
CA PHE A 36 -6.06 6.57 -11.73
C PHE A 36 -6.88 7.84 -11.51
N LYS A 37 -7.65 7.94 -10.42
CA LYS A 37 -8.51 9.10 -10.12
C LYS A 37 -7.81 10.21 -9.35
N GLY A 38 -6.61 9.94 -8.82
CA GLY A 38 -5.79 10.91 -8.11
C GLY A 38 -6.41 11.36 -6.79
N PHE A 39 -7.02 10.44 -6.03
CA PHE A 39 -7.63 10.79 -4.74
C PHE A 39 -6.64 11.49 -3.79
N PRO A 40 -7.12 12.47 -2.99
CA PRO A 40 -6.26 13.24 -2.11
C PRO A 40 -5.63 12.35 -1.03
N THR A 41 -4.42 12.73 -0.62
CA THR A 41 -3.65 12.05 0.44
C THR A 41 -2.84 13.11 1.19
N ASP A 42 -2.64 12.93 2.49
CA ASP A 42 -1.89 13.92 3.29
C ASP A 42 -0.40 13.81 3.04
N LEU A 43 0.13 12.58 2.99
CA LEU A 43 1.51 12.31 2.62
C LEU A 43 1.58 11.42 1.39
N ASN A 44 2.16 11.95 0.32
CA ASN A 44 2.38 11.23 -0.93
C ASN A 44 3.84 10.75 -1.03
N TYR A 45 4.02 9.45 -1.17
CA TYR A 45 5.34 8.81 -1.39
C TYR A 45 5.47 8.12 -2.75
N GLN A 46 4.62 8.46 -3.72
CA GLN A 46 4.65 7.92 -5.08
C GLN A 46 6.05 8.08 -5.70
N PRO A 47 6.56 7.04 -6.39
CA PRO A 47 7.80 7.12 -7.14
C PRO A 47 7.73 8.22 -8.20
N LYS A 48 8.79 9.04 -8.26
CA LYS A 48 8.90 10.21 -9.14
C LYS A 48 9.99 10.05 -10.19
N PHE A 49 11.05 9.31 -9.90
CA PHE A 49 12.19 9.17 -10.81
C PHE A 49 11.92 8.10 -11.85
N PHE A 50 11.66 6.86 -11.42
CA PHE A 50 11.42 5.73 -12.32
C PHE A 50 10.03 5.73 -12.95
N ASN A 51 9.13 6.64 -12.54
CA ASN A 51 7.84 6.84 -13.22
C ASN A 51 7.91 7.82 -14.40
N ARG A 52 9.02 8.52 -14.64
CA ARG A 52 9.17 9.42 -15.79
C ARG A 52 9.42 8.62 -17.06
N LYS A 53 8.82 9.03 -18.19
CA LYS A 53 8.81 8.25 -19.45
C LYS A 53 10.15 7.63 -19.89
N PRO A 54 11.32 8.31 -19.93
CA PRO A 54 12.56 7.63 -20.32
C PRO A 54 13.02 6.63 -19.24
N MET A 55 12.85 6.99 -17.97
CA MET A 55 13.32 6.19 -16.84
C MET A 55 12.41 4.99 -16.55
N HIS A 56 11.12 5.11 -16.83
CA HIS A 56 10.16 4.01 -16.73
C HIS A 56 10.47 2.94 -17.77
N TRP A 57 10.81 3.34 -19.00
CA TRP A 57 11.21 2.38 -20.01
C TRP A 57 12.50 1.65 -19.60
N LEU A 58 13.48 2.38 -19.06
CA LEU A 58 14.70 1.78 -18.51
C LEU A 58 14.39 0.81 -17.36
N ALA A 59 13.54 1.20 -16.41
CA ALA A 59 13.12 0.34 -15.31
C ALA A 59 12.44 -0.94 -15.82
N LYS A 60 11.62 -0.84 -16.87
CA LYS A 60 10.99 -1.98 -17.51
C LYS A 60 12.02 -2.89 -18.20
N ALA A 61 13.00 -2.33 -18.90
CA ALA A 61 14.06 -3.11 -19.54
C ALA A 61 14.90 -3.87 -18.49
N ILE A 62 15.27 -3.20 -17.39
CA ILE A 62 16.00 -3.82 -16.28
C ILE A 62 15.16 -4.95 -15.66
N TYR A 63 13.88 -4.70 -15.40
CA TYR A 63 12.98 -5.73 -14.85
C TYR A 63 12.90 -6.98 -15.74
N GLN A 64 12.89 -6.83 -17.07
CA GLN A 64 12.86 -7.98 -17.98
C GLN A 64 14.13 -8.84 -17.92
N ILE A 65 15.28 -8.24 -17.58
CA ILE A 65 16.57 -8.93 -17.55
C ILE A 65 16.87 -9.51 -16.16
N THR A 66 16.49 -8.79 -15.09
CA THR A 66 16.92 -9.10 -13.72
C THR A 66 15.78 -9.48 -12.79
N ALA A 67 14.52 -9.35 -13.22
CA ALA A 67 13.32 -9.42 -12.38
C ALA A 67 13.27 -8.37 -11.24
N VAL A 68 14.17 -7.38 -11.23
CA VAL A 68 14.22 -6.32 -10.22
C VAL A 68 13.36 -5.13 -10.63
N ASN A 69 12.37 -4.77 -9.80
CA ASN A 69 11.46 -3.67 -10.08
C ASN A 69 11.94 -2.34 -9.45
N LEU A 70 12.62 -1.51 -10.24
CA LEU A 70 13.17 -0.23 -9.76
C LEU A 70 12.11 0.76 -9.27
N VAL A 71 10.88 0.71 -9.80
CA VAL A 71 9.76 1.55 -9.35
C VAL A 71 9.32 1.15 -7.93
N GLN A 72 9.28 -0.14 -7.65
CA GLN A 72 8.97 -0.66 -6.31
C GLN A 72 10.09 -0.35 -5.31
N ILE A 73 11.35 -0.45 -5.72
CA ILE A 73 12.50 -0.04 -4.89
C ILE A 73 12.43 1.46 -4.55
N GLU A 74 12.11 2.33 -5.51
CA GLU A 74 11.94 3.76 -5.23
C GLU A 74 10.77 4.00 -4.27
N SER A 75 9.67 3.26 -4.41
CA SER A 75 8.53 3.32 -3.50
C SER A 75 8.93 2.98 -2.07
N ALA A 76 9.67 1.87 -1.86
CA ALA A 76 10.21 1.50 -0.56
C ALA A 76 11.12 2.59 0.02
N TRP A 77 12.03 3.13 -0.79
CA TRP A 77 12.95 4.19 -0.35
C TRP A 77 12.21 5.46 0.07
N ARG A 78 11.22 5.90 -0.72
CA ARG A 78 10.39 7.07 -0.41
C ARG A 78 9.54 6.85 0.84
N PHE A 79 8.94 5.68 0.99
CA PHE A 79 8.18 5.33 2.18
C PHE A 79 9.09 5.31 3.42
N LYS A 80 10.27 4.70 3.32
CA LYS A 80 11.28 4.67 4.39
C LYS A 80 11.69 6.07 4.87
N ARG A 81 11.70 7.07 3.98
CA ARG A 81 12.00 8.48 4.35
C ARG A 81 10.90 9.15 5.18
N ILE A 82 9.63 8.80 4.97
CA ILE A 82 8.52 9.34 5.76
C ILE A 82 8.24 8.52 7.01
N LEU A 83 8.66 7.26 7.05
CA LEU A 83 8.46 6.31 8.15
C LEU A 83 8.79 6.85 9.56
N PRO A 84 9.85 7.67 9.79
CA PRO A 84 10.12 8.25 11.11
C PRO A 84 9.01 9.17 11.63
N LYS A 85 8.13 9.68 10.75
CA LYS A 85 6.96 10.48 11.11
C LYS A 85 5.72 9.62 11.39
N LEU A 86 5.75 8.33 11.06
CA LEU A 86 4.60 7.41 11.11
C LEU A 86 4.60 6.57 12.40
N LYS A 87 4.71 7.25 13.55
CA LYS A 87 4.84 6.62 14.87
C LYS A 87 3.85 7.22 15.87
N ASP A 88 3.65 6.50 16.97
CA ASP A 88 2.81 6.91 18.10
C ASP A 88 1.32 7.06 17.70
N PHE A 89 0.85 6.26 16.74
CA PHE A 89 -0.57 6.13 16.39
C PHE A 89 -1.26 5.06 17.25
N ASP A 90 -2.52 5.31 17.59
CA ASP A 90 -3.36 4.35 18.31
C ASP A 90 -3.77 3.18 17.41
N VAL A 91 -4.01 3.48 16.13
CA VAL A 91 -4.45 2.51 15.13
C VAL A 91 -3.73 2.78 13.81
N VAL A 92 -3.18 1.73 13.21
CA VAL A 92 -2.73 1.71 11.81
C VAL A 92 -3.64 0.77 11.05
N GLN A 93 -4.15 1.20 9.89
CA GLN A 93 -4.89 0.34 8.97
C GLN A 93 -4.21 0.30 7.61
N LEU A 94 -3.93 -0.91 7.14
CA LEU A 94 -3.42 -1.22 5.82
C LEU A 94 -4.60 -1.50 4.89
N ILE A 95 -4.62 -0.91 3.70
CA ILE A 95 -5.73 -1.09 2.74
C ILE A 95 -5.81 -2.50 2.16
N ASN A 96 -4.66 -3.18 2.06
CA ASN A 96 -4.49 -4.55 1.57
C ASN A 96 -3.07 -5.08 1.89
N GLU A 97 -2.74 -6.28 1.39
CA GLU A 97 -1.46 -6.96 1.62
C GLU A 97 -0.27 -6.27 0.95
N ASN A 98 -0.51 -5.37 0.00
CA ASN A 98 0.50 -4.60 -0.73
C ASN A 98 0.23 -3.08 -0.63
N SER A 99 0.07 -2.61 0.60
CA SER A 99 -0.38 -1.25 0.90
C SER A 99 0.65 -0.17 0.54
N ILE A 100 1.95 -0.49 0.67
CA ILE A 100 3.07 0.39 0.36
C ILE A 100 3.38 0.35 -1.16
N LYS A 101 2.96 -0.69 -1.89
CA LYS A 101 3.24 -0.90 -3.32
C LYS A 101 4.73 -1.10 -3.59
N THR A 102 5.37 -1.96 -2.81
CA THR A 102 6.76 -2.34 -3.02
C THR A 102 6.94 -3.87 -3.04
N ASP A 103 8.18 -4.32 -3.23
CA ASP A 103 8.51 -5.74 -3.27
C ASP A 103 8.21 -6.39 -1.91
N PRO A 104 7.76 -7.66 -1.87
CA PRO A 104 7.30 -8.31 -0.64
C PRO A 104 8.29 -8.22 0.53
N ASP A 105 9.58 -8.40 0.28
CA ASP A 105 10.62 -8.32 1.32
C ASP A 105 10.73 -6.92 1.93
N TRP A 106 10.58 -5.87 1.11
CA TRP A 106 10.59 -4.49 1.58
C TRP A 106 9.28 -4.14 2.28
N GLU A 107 8.16 -4.58 1.72
CA GLU A 107 6.82 -4.40 2.29
C GLU A 107 6.77 -4.95 3.72
N ILE A 108 7.20 -6.20 3.92
CA ILE A 108 7.29 -6.86 5.23
C ILE A 108 8.19 -6.09 6.19
N LYS A 109 9.40 -5.69 5.75
CA LYS A 109 10.33 -4.92 6.61
C LYS A 109 9.74 -3.58 7.05
N LEU A 110 9.08 -2.86 6.13
CA LEU A 110 8.51 -1.54 6.42
C LEU A 110 7.26 -1.65 7.30
N ILE A 111 6.39 -2.63 7.04
CA ILE A 111 5.20 -2.92 7.88
C ILE A 111 5.63 -3.40 9.27
N SER A 112 6.66 -4.25 9.37
CA SER A 112 7.16 -4.72 10.67
C SER A 112 7.67 -3.54 11.52
N LYS A 113 8.36 -2.59 10.89
CA LYS A 113 8.78 -1.36 11.56
C LYS A 113 7.60 -0.45 11.91
N LEU A 114 6.58 -0.33 11.06
CA LEU A 114 5.33 0.38 11.40
C LEU A 114 4.65 -0.25 12.61
N ALA A 115 4.53 -1.58 12.65
CA ALA A 115 3.92 -2.30 13.75
C ALA A 115 4.69 -2.08 15.06
N GLY A 116 6.03 -2.10 15.02
CA GLY A 116 6.88 -1.90 16.19
C GLY A 116 6.88 -0.48 16.77
N GLN A 117 6.36 0.52 16.06
CA GLN A 117 6.34 1.93 16.49
C GLN A 117 4.92 2.49 16.68
N ASN A 118 3.89 1.65 16.65
CA ASN A 118 2.47 2.02 16.80
C ASN A 118 1.73 0.99 17.66
N LYS A 119 0.56 1.33 18.21
CA LYS A 119 -0.13 0.48 19.21
C LYS A 119 -0.83 -0.74 18.61
N LYS A 120 -1.61 -0.55 17.54
CA LYS A 120 -2.40 -1.60 16.88
C LYS A 120 -2.27 -1.47 15.37
N LEU A 121 -2.19 -2.59 14.67
CA LEU A 121 -2.17 -2.65 13.21
C LEU A 121 -3.27 -3.61 12.74
N PHE A 122 -4.07 -3.15 11.79
CA PHE A 122 -5.14 -3.92 11.15
C PHE A 122 -4.87 -4.00 9.65
N LEU A 123 -5.06 -5.19 9.09
CA LEU A 123 -5.05 -5.43 7.67
C LEU A 123 -6.50 -5.47 7.18
N LEU A 124 -6.84 -4.61 6.22
CA LEU A 124 -8.08 -4.73 5.50
C LEU A 124 -7.93 -5.81 4.42
N SER A 125 -8.85 -6.77 4.41
CA SER A 125 -8.89 -7.90 3.48
C SER A 125 -10.21 -7.82 2.73
N CYS A 126 -10.19 -7.24 1.53
CA CYS A 126 -11.39 -6.93 0.76
C CYS A 126 -11.16 -7.20 -0.74
N GLY A 127 -11.66 -8.34 -1.22
CA GLY A 127 -11.62 -8.69 -2.64
C GLY A 127 -10.61 -9.80 -2.90
N ALA A 128 -9.55 -9.49 -3.66
CA ALA A 128 -8.50 -10.46 -4.02
C ALA A 128 -7.44 -10.59 -2.90
N ASP A 129 -7.89 -10.86 -1.68
CA ASP A 129 -7.02 -11.13 -0.54
C ASP A 129 -6.41 -12.54 -0.59
N TYR A 130 -5.44 -12.80 0.28
CA TYR A 130 -4.76 -14.12 0.35
C TYR A 130 -5.75 -15.29 0.45
N SER A 131 -6.79 -15.19 1.29
CA SER A 131 -7.70 -16.30 1.54
C SER A 131 -8.54 -16.60 0.30
N SER A 132 -9.08 -15.55 -0.33
CA SER A 132 -9.87 -15.67 -1.56
C SER A 132 -9.04 -16.22 -2.73
N VAL A 133 -7.82 -15.70 -2.91
CA VAL A 133 -6.91 -16.09 -3.99
C VAL A 133 -6.44 -17.51 -3.80
N LYS A 134 -6.03 -17.88 -2.58
CA LYS A 134 -5.60 -19.24 -2.25
C LYS A 134 -6.71 -20.25 -2.54
N PHE A 135 -7.93 -19.99 -2.07
CA PHE A 135 -9.06 -20.88 -2.33
C PHE A 135 -9.33 -21.04 -3.84
N GLY A 136 -9.18 -19.96 -4.61
CA GLY A 136 -9.30 -20.01 -6.07
C GLY A 136 -8.17 -20.78 -6.77
N MET A 137 -6.95 -20.73 -6.25
CA MET A 137 -5.80 -21.50 -6.76
C MET A 137 -5.88 -22.99 -6.39
N ASP A 138 -6.40 -23.30 -5.20
CA ASP A 138 -6.61 -24.66 -4.70
C ASP A 138 -7.83 -25.36 -5.36
N LYS A 139 -8.36 -24.78 -6.45
CA LYS A 139 -9.53 -25.27 -7.20
C LYS A 139 -10.79 -25.44 -6.33
N GLY A 140 -10.93 -24.63 -5.28
CA GLY A 140 -12.10 -24.65 -4.41
C GLY A 140 -13.38 -24.15 -5.09
N PHE A 141 -13.26 -23.36 -6.16
CA PHE A 141 -14.40 -22.92 -6.95
C PHE A 141 -14.67 -23.86 -8.14
N ARG A 142 -15.97 -24.09 -8.43
CA ARG A 142 -16.40 -24.76 -9.67
C ARG A 142 -15.94 -24.03 -10.94
N TYR A 143 -15.88 -22.69 -10.87
CA TYR A 143 -15.38 -21.82 -11.92
C TYR A 143 -14.48 -20.77 -11.28
N SER A 144 -13.26 -20.59 -11.79
CA SER A 144 -12.28 -19.64 -11.25
C SER A 144 -11.54 -18.95 -12.38
N ILE A 145 -11.32 -17.64 -12.24
CA ILE A 145 -10.45 -16.86 -13.14
C ILE A 145 -8.98 -17.31 -13.09
N MET A 146 -8.60 -18.06 -12.05
CA MET A 146 -7.25 -18.57 -11.84
C MET A 146 -6.96 -19.87 -12.61
N THR A 147 -8.00 -20.50 -13.15
CA THR A 147 -7.91 -21.64 -14.06
C THR A 147 -8.32 -21.14 -15.46
N PRO A 148 -7.35 -20.79 -16.33
CA PRO A 148 -7.64 -20.40 -17.71
C PRO A 148 -8.26 -21.54 -18.53
#